data_AF-A0A967HG24-F1
#
_entry.id   AF-A0A967HG24-F1
#
_cell.length_a   1.000
_cell.length_b   1.000
_cell.length_c   1.000
_cell.angle_alpha   90.00
_cell.angle_beta   90.00
_cell.angle_gamma   90.00
#
_symmetry.space_group_name_H-M   'P 1'
#
loop_
_entity.id
_entity.type
_entity.pdbx_description
1 polymer ?
#
loop_
_entity_poly.entity_id
_entity_poly.type
_entity_poly.pdbx_seq_one_letter_code
_entity_poly.pdbx_strand_id
1 'polypeptide(L)'
;MAGDTRERILAAAGRLLREKGFRGTGLSEIIARSGAPRGSIYFHFPEGKDQIVREAMLGEVERISEILLALTRESPGPVEAMRAYVAGAAEELASSNYLFGCPVAPVILDLPDPDSALAEACREAVDEWCGI
;
A
#
# COMPACT_ATOMS: atom_id res chain seq x y z
N MET A 1 6.46 -19.10 -11.81
CA MET A 1 7.55 -18.29 -12.40
C MET A 1 7.96 -17.25 -11.37
N ALA A 2 9.22 -16.80 -11.34
CA ALA A 2 9.72 -15.92 -10.28
C ALA A 2 8.98 -14.56 -10.15
N GLY A 3 8.42 -14.04 -11.25
CA GLY A 3 7.57 -12.82 -11.24
C GLY A 3 6.31 -12.97 -10.38
N ASP A 4 5.62 -14.10 -10.52
CA ASP A 4 4.42 -14.44 -9.75
C ASP A 4 4.74 -14.58 -8.23
N THR A 5 5.92 -15.07 -7.85
CA THR A 5 6.31 -15.13 -6.43
C THR A 5 6.51 -13.73 -5.83
N ARG A 6 7.20 -12.83 -6.54
CA ARG A 6 7.47 -11.47 -6.06
C ARG A 6 6.18 -10.67 -5.88
N GLU A 7 5.29 -10.75 -6.87
CA GLU A 7 3.98 -10.09 -6.83
C GLU A 7 3.12 -10.59 -5.67
N ARG A 8 3.05 -11.91 -5.45
CA ARG A 8 2.32 -12.46 -4.29
C ARG A 8 2.88 -11.97 -2.95
N ILE A 9 4.19 -11.81 -2.83
CA ILE A 9 4.82 -11.28 -1.61
C ILE A 9 4.41 -9.82 -1.39
N LEU A 10 4.49 -8.98 -2.42
CA LEU A 10 4.08 -7.57 -2.32
C LEU A 10 2.58 -7.42 -2.04
N ALA A 11 1.73 -8.20 -2.71
CA ALA A 11 0.29 -8.20 -2.48
C ALA A 11 -0.06 -8.64 -1.04
N ALA A 12 0.62 -9.66 -0.52
CA ALA A 12 0.43 -10.10 0.86
C ALA A 12 0.86 -9.02 1.87
N ALA A 13 2.01 -8.37 1.63
CA ALA A 13 2.51 -7.30 2.47
C ALA A 13 1.59 -6.06 2.44
N GLY A 14 1.17 -5.60 1.27
CA GLY A 14 0.25 -4.47 1.13
C GLY A 14 -1.05 -4.69 1.91
N ARG A 15 -1.65 -5.89 1.82
CA ARG A 15 -2.84 -6.23 2.63
C ARG A 15 -2.57 -6.20 4.13
N LEU A 16 -1.45 -6.77 4.58
CA LEU A 16 -1.10 -6.79 6.00
C LEU A 16 -0.84 -5.38 6.55
N LEU A 17 -0.17 -4.51 5.77
CA LEU A 17 0.07 -3.13 6.15
C LEU A 17 -1.23 -2.35 6.34
N ARG A 18 -2.21 -2.56 5.46
CA ARG A 18 -3.54 -1.96 5.57
C ARG A 18 -4.32 -2.45 6.80
N GLU A 19 -4.17 -3.74 7.14
CA GLU A 19 -4.87 -4.35 8.29
C GLU A 19 -4.23 -4.02 9.65
N LYS A 20 -2.89 -3.95 9.71
CA LYS A 20 -2.15 -4.02 10.98
C LYS A 20 -1.02 -2.98 11.14
N GLY A 21 -0.80 -2.12 10.15
CA GLY A 21 0.31 -1.17 10.16
C GLY A 21 1.69 -1.83 10.03
N PHE A 22 2.74 -1.02 10.19
CA PHE A 22 4.14 -1.44 10.00
C PHE A 22 4.61 -2.44 11.07
N ARG A 23 4.38 -2.15 12.34
CA ARG A 23 4.79 -2.94 13.51
C ARG A 23 4.00 -4.23 13.61
N GLY A 24 2.71 -4.19 13.28
CA GLY A 24 1.83 -5.35 13.28
C GLY A 24 2.11 -6.33 12.14
N THR A 25 2.87 -5.92 11.12
CA THR A 25 3.23 -6.77 9.97
C THR A 25 4.57 -7.47 10.18
N GLY A 26 4.59 -8.80 10.32
CA GLY A 26 5.82 -9.60 10.47
C GLY A 26 6.27 -10.27 9.17
N LEU A 27 7.58 -10.49 8.99
CA LEU A 27 8.11 -11.21 7.81
C LEU A 27 7.55 -12.63 7.70
N SER A 28 7.43 -13.34 8.81
CA SER A 28 6.82 -14.68 8.86
C SER A 28 5.36 -14.68 8.41
N GLU A 29 4.62 -13.60 8.71
CA GLU A 29 3.22 -13.47 8.32
C GLU A 29 3.08 -13.15 6.82
N ILE A 30 3.95 -12.29 6.29
CA ILE A 30 4.05 -12.05 4.84
C ILE A 30 4.34 -13.35 4.09
N ILE A 31 5.28 -14.17 4.58
CA ILE A 31 5.59 -15.48 4.02
C ILE A 31 4.36 -16.40 4.04
N ALA A 32 3.71 -16.52 5.20
CA ALA A 32 2.55 -17.37 5.36
C ALA A 32 1.40 -16.96 4.43
N ARG A 33 1.11 -15.66 4.33
CA ARG A 33 0.01 -15.14 3.51
C ARG A 33 0.31 -15.16 2.01
N SER A 34 1.56 -14.96 1.60
CA SER A 34 1.96 -15.02 0.19
C SER A 34 2.07 -16.44 -0.37
N GLY A 35 2.16 -17.45 0.51
CA GLY A 35 2.44 -18.83 0.14
C GLY A 35 3.83 -19.03 -0.48
N ALA A 36 4.70 -18.02 -0.44
CA ALA A 36 6.03 -18.09 -1.01
C ALA A 36 6.98 -18.90 -0.11
N PRO A 37 7.90 -19.71 -0.67
CA PRO A 37 8.95 -20.33 0.12
C PRO A 37 9.83 -19.28 0.82
N ARG A 38 10.21 -19.54 2.07
CA ARG A 38 11.08 -18.63 2.84
C ARG A 38 12.39 -18.29 2.11
N GLY A 39 12.96 -19.25 1.37
CA GLY A 39 14.17 -19.03 0.58
C GLY A 39 14.00 -18.03 -0.57
N SER A 40 12.78 -17.85 -1.10
CA SER A 40 12.49 -16.90 -2.18
C SER A 40 12.45 -15.45 -1.69
N ILE A 41 12.16 -15.21 -0.41
CA ILE A 41 12.14 -13.85 0.16
C ILE A 41 13.48 -13.17 -0.05
N TYR A 42 14.58 -13.75 0.44
CA TYR A 42 15.89 -13.12 0.37
C TYR A 42 16.47 -13.10 -1.05
N PHE A 43 15.94 -13.93 -1.95
CA PHE A 43 16.25 -13.85 -3.37
C PHE A 43 15.61 -12.63 -4.03
N HIS A 44 14.35 -12.32 -3.71
CA HIS A 44 13.62 -11.17 -4.30
C HIS A 44 13.83 -9.86 -3.54
N PHE A 45 14.05 -9.95 -2.24
CA PHE A 45 14.10 -8.85 -1.29
C PHE A 45 15.31 -9.05 -0.36
N PRO A 46 16.54 -8.78 -0.84
CA PRO A 46 17.76 -8.99 -0.05
C PRO A 46 17.80 -8.16 1.24
N GLU A 47 17.13 -7.01 1.29
CA GLU A 47 17.01 -6.18 2.50
C GLU A 47 15.87 -6.65 3.43
N GLY A 48 15.14 -7.71 3.05
CA GLY A 48 14.12 -8.34 3.88
C GLY A 48 12.83 -7.53 4.03
N LYS A 49 12.28 -7.50 5.25
CA LYS A 49 10.95 -6.94 5.54
C LYS A 49 10.83 -5.48 5.10
N ASP A 50 11.84 -4.67 5.38
CA ASP A 50 11.74 -3.23 5.18
C ASP A 50 11.64 -2.87 3.70
N GLN A 51 12.38 -3.58 2.83
CA GLN A 51 12.23 -3.46 1.39
C GLN A 51 10.87 -3.95 0.91
N ILE A 52 10.39 -5.11 1.38
CA ILE A 52 9.06 -5.62 1.01
C ILE A 52 7.97 -4.59 1.34
N VAL A 53 8.03 -4.03 2.55
CA VAL A 53 7.05 -3.06 3.03
C VAL A 53 7.12 -1.77 2.22
N ARG A 54 8.32 -1.25 1.98
CA ARG A 54 8.53 -0.05 1.16
C ARG A 54 7.96 -0.23 -0.25
N GLU A 55 8.31 -1.33 -0.92
CA GLU A 55 7.84 -1.57 -2.28
C GLU A 55 6.34 -1.86 -2.35
N ALA A 56 5.78 -2.57 -1.37
CA ALA A 56 4.33 -2.81 -1.32
C ALA A 56 3.55 -1.50 -1.09
N MET A 57 4.09 -0.61 -0.23
CA MET A 57 3.51 0.71 0.00
C MET A 57 3.56 1.56 -1.28
N LEU A 58 4.72 1.62 -1.95
CA LEU A 58 4.88 2.36 -3.21
C LEU A 58 3.95 1.87 -4.32
N GLY A 59 3.74 0.54 -4.44
CA GLY A 59 2.79 -0.01 -5.40
C GLY A 59 1.34 0.38 -5.11
N GLU A 60 0.94 0.47 -3.84
CA GLU A 60 -0.38 0.99 -3.48
C GLU A 60 -0.49 2.50 -3.72
N VAL A 61 0.58 3.25 -3.52
CA VAL A 61 0.62 4.69 -3.84
C VAL A 61 0.41 4.91 -5.33
N GLU A 62 1.17 4.22 -6.17
CA GLU A 62 1.04 4.28 -7.63
C GLU A 62 -0.39 3.96 -8.07
N ARG A 63 -0.98 2.88 -7.53
CA ARG A 63 -2.36 2.49 -7.82
C ARG A 63 -3.38 3.58 -7.44
N ILE A 64 -3.22 4.22 -6.28
CA ILE A 64 -4.14 5.30 -5.85
C ILE A 64 -3.93 6.54 -6.72
N SER A 65 -2.69 6.90 -7.05
CA SER A 65 -2.39 8.01 -7.95
C SER A 65 -3.02 7.82 -9.33
N GLU A 66 -2.95 6.61 -9.89
CA GLU A 66 -3.62 6.26 -11.14
C GLU A 66 -5.15 6.43 -11.06
N ILE A 67 -5.76 5.99 -9.95
CA ILE A 67 -7.20 6.15 -9.72
C ILE A 67 -7.57 7.64 -9.64
N LEU A 68 -6.83 8.43 -8.86
CA LEU A 68 -7.09 9.88 -8.72
C LEU A 68 -6.95 10.59 -10.07
N LEU A 69 -5.89 10.31 -10.83
CA LEU A 69 -5.67 10.87 -12.16
C LEU A 69 -6.73 10.44 -13.19
N ALA A 70 -7.21 9.20 -13.12
CA ALA A 70 -8.31 8.74 -13.97
C ALA A 70 -9.61 9.49 -13.63
N LEU A 71 -9.93 9.60 -12.34
CA LEU A 71 -11.13 10.29 -11.88
C LEU A 71 -11.13 11.78 -12.25
N THR A 72 -9.99 12.46 -12.18
CA THR A 72 -9.89 13.88 -12.60
C THR A 72 -10.07 14.06 -14.11
N ARG A 73 -9.66 13.08 -14.93
CA ARG A 73 -9.84 13.13 -16.40
C ARG A 73 -11.24 12.77 -16.85
N GLU A 74 -11.87 11.81 -16.17
CA GLU A 74 -13.14 11.22 -16.61
C GLU A 74 -14.37 11.91 -15.99
N SER A 75 -14.19 12.61 -14.87
CA SER A 75 -15.31 13.27 -14.19
C SER A 75 -15.63 14.64 -14.81
N PRO A 76 -16.91 15.10 -14.75
CA PRO A 76 -17.31 16.42 -15.25
C PRO A 76 -16.63 17.62 -14.56
N GLY A 77 -16.09 17.42 -13.35
CA GLY A 77 -15.45 18.44 -12.54
C GLY A 77 -14.79 17.86 -11.29
N PRO A 78 -14.02 18.69 -10.56
CA PRO A 78 -13.27 18.23 -9.39
C PRO A 78 -14.16 17.76 -8.23
N VAL A 79 -15.36 18.33 -8.10
CA VAL A 79 -16.33 17.91 -7.07
C VAL A 79 -16.85 16.50 -7.37
N GLU A 80 -17.18 16.21 -8.62
CA GLU A 80 -17.63 14.89 -9.07
C GLU A 80 -16.51 13.86 -8.97
N ALA A 81 -15.27 14.22 -9.32
CA ALA A 81 -14.09 13.37 -9.16
C ALA A 81 -13.88 12.99 -7.69
N MET A 82 -13.92 13.97 -6.79
CA MET A 82 -13.75 13.71 -5.35
C MET A 82 -14.90 12.87 -4.79
N ARG A 83 -16.14 13.11 -5.24
CA ARG A 83 -17.30 12.29 -4.85
C ARG A 83 -17.13 10.84 -5.29
N ALA A 84 -16.66 10.62 -6.52
CA ALA A 84 -16.41 9.28 -7.05
C ALA A 84 -15.28 8.57 -6.27
N TYR A 85 -14.19 9.29 -5.96
CA TYR A 85 -13.11 8.74 -5.14
C TYR A 85 -13.59 8.32 -3.75
N VAL A 86 -14.30 9.22 -3.04
CA VAL A 86 -14.83 8.92 -1.70
C VAL A 86 -15.83 7.76 -1.73
N ALA A 87 -16.67 7.67 -2.77
CA ALA A 87 -17.61 6.56 -2.92
C ALA A 87 -16.86 5.22 -3.10
N GLY A 88 -15.84 5.18 -3.98
CA GLY A 88 -15.03 3.98 -4.18
C GLY A 88 -14.25 3.57 -2.93
N ALA A 89 -13.66 4.54 -2.21
CA ALA A 89 -12.97 4.29 -0.95
C ALA A 89 -13.93 3.76 0.13
N ALA A 90 -15.16 4.29 0.21
CA ALA A 90 -16.17 3.81 1.14
C ALA A 90 -16.64 2.38 0.81
N GLU A 91 -16.77 2.04 -0.48
CA GLU A 91 -17.11 0.70 -0.94
C GLU A 91 -16.00 -0.32 -0.64
N GLU A 92 -14.73 0.05 -0.86
CA GLU A 92 -13.58 -0.79 -0.48
C GLU A 92 -13.54 -1.04 1.02
N LEU A 93 -13.78 0.00 1.82
CA LEU A 93 -13.82 -0.14 3.27
C LEU A 93 -14.97 -1.06 3.71
N ALA A 94 -16.18 -0.89 3.15
CA ALA A 94 -17.32 -1.73 3.49
C ALA A 94 -17.12 -3.20 3.06
N SER A 95 -16.64 -3.44 1.84
CA SER A 95 -16.42 -4.79 1.27
C SER A 95 -15.29 -5.55 1.96
N SER A 96 -14.35 -4.83 2.60
CA SER A 96 -13.27 -5.42 3.40
C SER A 96 -13.62 -5.66 4.87
N ASN A 97 -14.91 -5.56 5.25
CA ASN A 97 -15.34 -5.59 6.65
C ASN A 97 -14.61 -4.52 7.51
N TYR A 98 -14.43 -3.33 6.92
CA TYR A 98 -13.79 -2.17 7.53
C TYR A 98 -12.32 -2.37 7.90
N LEU A 99 -11.62 -3.28 7.21
CA LEU A 99 -10.20 -3.56 7.43
C LEU A 99 -9.26 -2.79 6.49
N PHE A 100 -9.73 -2.40 5.31
CA PHE A 100 -8.90 -1.74 4.30
C PHE A 100 -9.24 -0.25 4.20
N GLY A 101 -8.34 0.59 4.71
CA GLY A 101 -8.41 2.06 4.59
C GLY A 101 -7.31 2.63 3.69
N CYS A 102 -6.94 3.89 3.95
CA CYS A 102 -5.80 4.54 3.31
C CYS A 102 -4.54 3.66 3.42
N PRO A 103 -3.82 3.37 2.33
CA PRO A 103 -2.63 2.51 2.39
C PRO A 103 -1.44 3.16 3.09
N VAL A 104 -1.41 4.49 3.16
CA VAL A 104 -0.29 5.28 3.71
C VAL A 104 -0.47 5.58 5.20
N ALA A 105 -1.68 5.98 5.62
CA ALA A 105 -1.95 6.40 6.99
C ALA A 105 -1.54 5.38 8.08
N PRO A 106 -1.90 4.09 8.01
CA PRO A 106 -1.53 3.12 9.04
C PRO A 106 -0.02 2.84 9.06
N VAL A 107 0.69 3.10 7.97
CA VAL A 107 2.15 3.01 7.93
C VAL A 107 2.74 4.23 8.64
N ILE A 108 2.47 5.46 8.18
CA ILE A 108 3.00 6.69 8.78
C ILE A 108 2.78 6.72 10.30
N LEU A 109 1.56 6.43 10.75
CA LEU A 109 1.17 6.56 12.16
C LEU A 109 1.83 5.50 13.07
N ASP A 110 2.32 4.40 12.50
CA ASP A 110 2.87 3.26 13.24
C ASP A 110 4.40 3.14 13.09
N LEU A 111 5.02 4.00 12.28
CA LEU A 111 6.48 3.98 12.07
C LEU A 111 7.23 4.31 13.37
N PRO A 112 8.33 3.58 13.65
CA PRO A 112 9.18 3.85 14.81
C PRO A 112 9.99 5.13 14.67
N ASP A 113 10.38 5.45 13.44
CA ASP A 113 11.25 6.56 13.10
C ASP A 113 10.54 7.47 12.06
N PRO A 114 10.12 8.68 12.46
CA PRO A 114 9.46 9.62 11.56
C PRO A 114 10.40 10.18 10.48
N ASP A 115 11.72 10.02 10.65
CA ASP A 115 12.75 10.48 9.70
C ASP A 115 13.25 9.35 8.79
N SER A 116 12.66 8.16 8.88
CA SER A 116 13.00 7.04 8.01
C SER A 116 12.63 7.30 6.54
N ALA A 117 13.36 6.66 5.61
CA ALA A 117 13.06 6.71 4.17
C ALA A 117 11.62 6.26 3.83
N LEU A 118 11.04 5.37 4.64
CA LEU A 118 9.65 4.95 4.48
C LEU A 118 8.67 6.06 4.89
N ALA A 119 8.98 6.81 5.96
CA ALA A 119 8.19 7.96 6.37
C ALA A 119 8.25 9.08 5.31
N GLU A 120 9.42 9.32 4.72
CA GLU A 120 9.61 10.25 3.62
C GLU A 120 8.77 9.88 2.40
N ALA A 121 8.87 8.62 1.92
CA ALA A 121 8.08 8.15 0.79
C ALA A 121 6.56 8.27 1.04
N CYS A 122 6.12 8.03 2.28
CA CYS A 122 4.73 8.21 2.65
C CYS A 122 4.28 9.68 2.63
N ARG A 123 5.15 10.63 3.01
CA ARG A 123 4.85 12.08 2.93
C ARG A 123 4.79 12.54 1.49
N GLU A 124 5.75 12.13 0.67
CA GLU A 124 5.77 12.44 -0.77
C GLU A 124 4.50 11.96 -1.46
N ALA A 125 4.02 10.75 -1.13
CA ALA A 125 2.76 10.24 -1.66
C ALA A 125 1.55 11.10 -1.29
N VAL A 126 1.48 11.58 -0.04
CA VAL A 126 0.39 12.46 0.40
C VAL A 126 0.47 13.82 -0.31
N ASP A 127 1.67 14.38 -0.44
CA ASP A 127 1.90 15.65 -1.15
C ASP A 127 1.55 15.53 -2.64
N GLU A 128 1.91 14.41 -3.28
CA GLU A 128 1.52 14.09 -4.65
C GLU A 128 0.01 14.07 -4.82
N TRP A 129 -0.72 13.35 -3.96
CA TRP A 129 -2.18 13.28 -4.02
C TRP A 129 -2.86 14.64 -3.79
N CYS A 130 -2.27 15.52 -2.98
CA CYS A 130 -2.78 16.88 -2.79
C CYS A 130 -2.57 17.77 -4.03
N GLY A 131 -1.63 17.40 -4.91
CA GLY A 131 -1.33 18.10 -6.15
C GLY A 131 -2.16 17.65 -7.36
N ILE A 132 -2.91 16.55 -7.24
CA ILE A 132 -3.83 16.03 -8.28
C ILE A 132 -5.16 16.79 -8.25
#